data_AF-A0A947WMH0-F1
#
_entry.id   AF-A0A947WMH0-F1
#
_cell.length_a   1.000
_cell.length_b   1.000
_cell.length_c   1.000
_cell.angle_alpha   90.00
_cell.angle_beta   90.00
_cell.angle_gamma   90.00
#
_symmetry.space_group_name_H-M   'P 1'
#
loop_
_entity.id
_entity.type
_entity.pdbx_description
1 polymer ?
#
loop_
_entity_poly.entity_id
_entity_poly.type
_entity_poly.pdbx_seq_one_letter_code
_entity_poly.pdbx_strand_id
1 'polypeptide(L)' 'MEKGKESNDIDIGVKGIEPRLFFKFYAELFKHLPKPVDLVDLSKKSLFNDLVEETGVKIYG' A
#
# COMPACT_ATOMS: atom_id res chain seq x y z
N MET A 1 -6.31 13.46 16.20
CA MET A 1 -7.04 13.26 14.93
C MET A 1 -8.52 13.47 15.21
N GLU A 2 -9.19 14.35 14.48
CA GLU A 2 -10.64 14.57 14.64
C GLU A 2 -11.39 13.33 14.15
N LYS A 3 -12.31 12.80 14.98
CA LYS A 3 -13.18 11.70 14.58
C LYS A 3 -14.08 12.17 13.43
N GLY A 4 -13.92 11.59 12.24
CA GLY A 4 -14.83 11.77 11.11
C GLY A 4 -14.22 12.36 9.83
N LYS A 5 -12.93 12.71 9.80
CA LYS A 5 -12.25 12.98 8.52
C LYS A 5 -11.80 11.66 7.91
N GLU A 6 -12.35 11.34 6.73
CA GLU A 6 -11.81 10.26 5.91
C GLU A 6 -10.37 10.57 5.50
N SER A 7 -9.50 9.55 5.43
CA SER A 7 -8.19 9.72 4.80
C SER A 7 -8.38 10.10 3.33
N ASN A 8 -7.45 10.91 2.83
CA ASN A 8 -7.48 11.42 1.47
C ASN A 8 -7.01 10.36 0.46
N ASP A 9 -6.21 9.41 0.93
CA ASP A 9 -5.46 8.40 0.21
C ASP A 9 -5.66 7.00 0.80
N ILE A 10 -5.35 5.99 -0.02
CA ILE A 10 -5.34 4.58 0.33
C ILE A 10 -3.89 4.10 0.37
N ASP A 11 -3.39 3.72 1.54
CA ASP A 11 -2.06 3.12 1.69
C ASP A 11 -2.11 1.61 1.45
N ILE A 12 -1.25 1.09 0.56
CA ILE A 12 -1.15 -0.34 0.26
C ILE A 12 0.31 -0.80 0.33
N GLY A 13 0.59 -1.71 1.26
CA GLY A 13 1.84 -2.46 1.31
C GLY A 13 1.75 -3.75 0.49
N VAL A 14 2.77 -4.05 -0.32
CA VAL A 14 2.82 -5.26 -1.17
C VAL A 14 4.11 -6.04 -1.00
N LYS A 15 4.02 -7.36 -1.17
CA LYS A 15 5.18 -8.27 -1.28
C LYS A 15 5.02 -9.15 -2.53
N GLY A 16 6.15 -9.54 -3.11
CA GLY A 16 6.19 -10.52 -4.21
C GLY A 16 5.87 -9.97 -5.59
N ILE A 17 5.83 -8.65 -5.77
CA ILE A 17 5.76 -8.03 -7.10
C ILE A 17 7.16 -7.99 -7.69
N GLU A 18 7.32 -8.58 -8.87
CA GLU A 18 8.53 -8.43 -9.69
C GLU A 18 8.87 -6.94 -9.87
N PRO A 19 10.10 -6.47 -9.62
CA PRO A 19 10.44 -5.04 -9.63
C PRO A 19 10.03 -4.31 -10.91
N ARG A 20 10.15 -4.97 -12.08
CA ARG A 20 9.75 -4.43 -13.38
C ARG A 20 8.24 -4.19 -13.53
N LEU A 21 7.41 -4.83 -12.70
CA LEU A 21 5.96 -4.71 -12.71
C LEU A 21 5.45 -3.72 -11.67
N PHE A 22 6.29 -3.23 -10.75
CA PHE A 22 5.86 -2.40 -9.62
C PHE A 22 5.06 -1.17 -10.08
N PHE A 23 5.59 -0.38 -11.03
CA PHE A 23 4.90 0.80 -11.53
C PHE A 23 3.70 0.48 -12.43
N LYS A 24 3.71 -0.67 -13.12
CA LYS A 24 2.54 -1.13 -13.86
C LYS A 24 1.39 -1.45 -12.89
N PHE A 25 1.69 -2.17 -11.81
CA PHE A 25 0.72 -2.48 -10.75
C PHE A 25 0.17 -1.21 -10.11
N TYR A 26 1.06 -0.27 -9.74
CA TYR A 26 0.66 1.06 -9.27
C TYR A 26 -0.30 1.77 -10.24
N ALA A 27 0.02 1.81 -11.53
CA ALA A 27 -0.81 2.48 -12.53
C ALA A 27 -2.20 1.86 -12.66
N GLU A 28 -2.31 0.53 -12.54
CA GLU A 28 -3.60 -0.16 -12.52
C GLU A 28 -4.42 0.18 -11.27
N LEU A 29 -3.80 0.27 -10.10
CA LEU A 29 -4.46 0.71 -8.86
C LEU A 29 -4.95 2.15 -8.98
N PHE A 30 -4.08 3.06 -9.42
CA PHE A 30 -4.42 4.47 -9.61
C PHE A 30 -5.60 4.67 -10.56
N LYS A 31 -5.69 3.87 -11.62
CA LYS A 31 -6.77 3.95 -12.62
C LYS A 31 -8.12 3.47 -12.08
N HIS A 32 -8.14 2.49 -11.18
CA HIS A 32 -9.38 1.78 -10.80
C HIS A 32 -9.86 2.08 -9.37
N LEU A 33 -9.02 2.67 -8.51
CA LEU A 33 -9.42 3.03 -7.15
C LEU A 33 -10.12 4.40 -7.11
N PRO A 34 -11.11 4.58 -6.19
CA PRO A 34 -11.88 5.83 -6.10
C PRO A 34 -11.11 6.97 -5.42
N LYS A 35 -9.93 6.69 -4.85
CA LYS A 35 -9.06 7.65 -4.15
C LYS A 35 -7.61 7.42 -4.60
N PRO A 36 -6.73 8.45 -4.49
CA PRO A 36 -5.29 8.28 -4.65
C PRO A 36 -4.75 7.12 -3.82
N VAL A 37 -3.70 6.46 -4.32
CA VAL A 37 -3.10 5.29 -3.69
C VAL A 37 -1.61 5.50 -3.50
N ASP A 38 -1.12 5.19 -2.30
CA ASP A 38 0.30 5.11 -1.98
C ASP A 38 0.72 3.65 -1.89
N LEU A 39 1.63 3.24 -2.78
CA LEU A 39 2.08 1.85 -2.89
C LEU A 39 3.48 1.71 -2.30
N VAL A 40 3.63 0.81 -1.32
CA VAL A 40 4.89 0.54 -0.62
C VAL A 40 5.34 -0.89 -0.88
N ASP A 41 6.60 -1.07 -1.31
CA ASP A 41 7.23 -2.40 -1.39
C ASP A 41 7.75 -2.84 -0.02
N LEU A 42 7.11 -3.88 0.53
CA LEU A 42 7.47 -4.50 1.81
C LEU A 42 8.47 -5.67 1.65
N SER A 43 9.02 -5.90 0.45
CA SER A 43 9.95 -7.01 0.18
C SER A 43 11.26 -6.93 0.98
N LYS A 44 11.67 -5.74 1.40
CA LYS A 44 12.91 -5.51 2.14
C LYS A 44 12.65 -5.44 3.64
N LYS A 45 13.55 -6.01 4.43
CA LYS A 45 13.48 -5.90 5.88
C LYS A 45 13.84 -4.48 6.33
N SER A 46 12.95 -3.85 7.09
CA SER A 46 13.17 -2.56 7.73
C SER A 46 12.20 -2.38 8.89
N LEU A 47 12.56 -1.54 9.88
CA LEU A 47 11.67 -1.21 10.99
C LEU A 47 10.34 -0.62 10.52
N PHE A 48 10.37 0.13 9.40
CA PHE A 48 9.16 0.68 8.79
C PHE A 48 8.25 -0.44 8.25
N ASN A 49 8.80 -1.38 7.50
CA ASN A 49 8.02 -2.48 6.92
C ASN A 49 7.50 -3.43 8.02
N ASP A 50 8.29 -3.68 9.06
CA ASP A 50 7.87 -4.48 10.22
C ASP A 50 6.64 -3.83 10.91
N LEU A 51 6.64 -2.51 11.08
CA LEU A 51 5.51 -1.76 11.65
C LEU A 51 4.27 -1.80 10.76
N VAL A 52 4.43 -1.65 9.44
CA VAL A 52 3.31 -1.72 8.48
C VAL A 52 2.66 -3.10 8.52
N GLU A 53 3.45 -4.16 8.66
CA GLU A 53 2.94 -5.53 8.79
C GLU A 53 2.27 -5.81 10.12
N GLU A 54 2.79 -5.25 11.23
CA GLU A 54 2.21 -5.44 12.57
C GLU A 54 0.87 -4.70 12.72
N THR A 55 0.76 -3.50 12.17
CA THR A 55 -0.40 -2.61 12.37
C THR A 55 -1.40 -2.62 11.23
N GLY A 56 -0.99 -3.08 10.05
CA GLY A 56 -1.81 -3.12 8.85
C GLY A 56 -2.89 -4.20 8.88
N VAL A 57 -3.86 -4.08 7.97
CA VAL A 57 -4.89 -5.10 7.76
C VAL A 57 -4.53 -5.94 6.53
N LYS A 58 -4.38 -7.25 6.70
CA LYS A 58 -4.15 -8.16 5.57
C LYS A 58 -5.42 -8.31 4.74
N ILE A 59 -5.41 -7.81 3.51
CA ILE A 59 -6.57 -7.84 2.60
C ILE A 59 -6.48 -8.94 1.52
N TYR A 60 -5.31 -9.55 1.32
CA TYR A 60 -5.07 -10.60 0.33
C TYR A 60 -3.86 -11.46 0.70
N GLY A 61 -3.87 -12.71 0.22
CA GLY A 61 -2.79 -13.70 0.37
C GLY A 61 -2.81 -14.50 1.67
#